data_AF-A0A2I2M7Y9-F1
#
_entry.id   AF-A0A2I2M7Y9-F1
#
_cell.length_a   1.000
_cell.length_b   1.000
_cell.length_c   1.000
_cell.angle_alpha   90.00
_cell.angle_beta   90.00
_cell.angle_gamma   90.00
#
_symmetry.space_group_name_H-M   'P 1'
#
loop_
_entity.id
_entity.type
_entity.pdbx_description
1 polymer ?
#
loop_
_entity_poly.entity_id
_entity_poly.type
_entity_poly.pdbx_seq_one_letter_code
_entity_poly.pdbx_strand_id
1 'polypeptide(L)'
;MIKRILYFIALIMLLFAVGYGSHNAILNMRGDVISYSLFSVYLFHVVATSIIYALFELLASQLPNEAGYGYLASMLLKIGFFVLIFQKDVFTGVQLSQPEKVSLVIPLFLFLITEAMGVFKLLNSK
;
A
#
# COMPACT_ATOMS: atom_id res chain seq x y z
N MET A 1 19.34 2.51 -10.23
CA MET A 1 18.53 3.11 -9.15
C MET A 1 17.33 3.86 -9.72
N ILE A 2 17.48 5.04 -10.33
CA ILE A 2 16.34 5.87 -10.79
C ILE A 2 15.38 5.17 -11.77
N LYS A 3 15.89 4.46 -12.78
CA LYS A 3 15.05 3.74 -13.76
C LYS A 3 14.17 2.69 -13.10
N ARG A 4 14.72 1.94 -12.13
CA ARG A 4 13.99 0.91 -11.39
C ARG A 4 12.90 1.51 -10.48
N ILE A 5 13.21 2.64 -9.84
CA ILE A 5 12.22 3.40 -9.05
C ILE A 5 11.07 3.86 -9.97
N LEU A 6 11.37 4.44 -11.13
CA LEU A 6 10.36 4.87 -12.09
C LEU A 6 9.48 3.71 -12.60
N TYR A 7 10.07 2.57 -12.95
CA TYR A 7 9.30 1.39 -13.36
C TYR A 7 8.41 0.86 -12.23
N PHE A 8 8.89 0.87 -10.99
CA PHE A 8 8.10 0.42 -9.85
C PHE A 8 6.96 1.40 -9.54
N ILE A 9 7.20 2.71 -9.60
CA ILE A 9 6.14 3.73 -9.45
C ILE A 9 5.09 3.57 -10.56
N ALA A 10 5.51 3.35 -11.81
CA ALA A 10 4.57 3.11 -12.91
C ALA A 10 3.70 1.87 -12.65
N LEU A 11 4.29 0.78 -12.13
CA LEU A 11 3.55 -0.42 -11.72
C LEU A 11 2.54 -0.12 -10.60
N ILE A 12 2.95 0.62 -9.56
CA ILE A 12 2.06 1.04 -8.47
C ILE A 12 0.91 1.91 -8.98
N MET A 13 1.18 2.84 -9.90
CA MET A 13 0.15 3.71 -10.48
C MET A 13 -0.84 2.91 -11.34
N LEU A 14 -0.37 1.93 -12.08
CA LEU A 14 -1.24 1.00 -12.81
C LEU A 14 -2.09 0.17 -11.83
N LEU A 15 -1.47 -0.37 -10.78
CA LEU A 15 -2.14 -1.12 -9.73
C LEU A 15 -3.19 -0.28 -9.00
N PHE A 16 -2.91 1.01 -8.78
CA PHE A 16 -3.87 1.98 -8.25
C PHE A 16 -5.04 2.16 -9.20
N ALA A 17 -4.79 2.46 -10.48
CA ALA A 17 -5.86 2.70 -11.44
C ALA A 17 -6.79 1.48 -11.59
N VAL A 18 -6.21 0.29 -11.73
CA VAL A 18 -6.96 -0.96 -11.87
C VAL A 18 -7.61 -1.36 -10.55
N GLY A 19 -6.87 -1.32 -9.44
CA GLY A 19 -7.33 -1.70 -8.12
C GLY A 19 -8.45 -0.81 -7.60
N TYR A 20 -8.24 0.52 -7.59
CA TYR A 20 -9.27 1.48 -7.18
C TYR A 20 -10.46 1.44 -8.15
N GLY A 21 -10.21 1.44 -9.46
CA GLY A 21 -11.28 1.45 -10.48
C GLY A 21 -12.20 0.24 -10.36
N SER A 22 -11.63 -0.97 -10.27
CA SER A 22 -12.40 -2.21 -10.09
C SER A 22 -13.14 -2.25 -8.75
N HIS A 23 -12.47 -1.88 -7.67
CA HIS A 23 -13.07 -1.89 -6.33
C HIS A 23 -14.24 -0.91 -6.21
N ASN A 24 -14.07 0.32 -6.69
CA ASN A 24 -15.11 1.33 -6.72
C ASN A 24 -16.29 0.92 -7.62
N ALA A 25 -16.01 0.32 -8.79
CA ALA A 25 -17.06 -0.19 -9.67
C ALA A 25 -17.90 -1.29 -9.00
N ILE A 26 -17.26 -2.22 -8.29
CA ILE A 26 -17.95 -3.31 -7.58
C ILE A 26 -18.84 -2.76 -6.45
N LEU A 27 -18.35 -1.81 -5.65
CA LEU A 27 -19.15 -1.18 -4.59
C LEU A 27 -20.38 -0.50 -5.18
N ASN A 28 -20.21 0.26 -6.27
CA ASN A 28 -21.31 0.93 -6.95
C ASN A 28 -22.34 -0.05 -7.54
N MET A 29 -21.89 -1.17 -8.12
CA MET A 29 -22.78 -2.21 -8.65
C MET A 29 -23.62 -2.89 -7.56
N ARG A 30 -23.06 -3.03 -6.35
CA ARG A 30 -23.75 -3.62 -5.19
C ARG A 30 -24.62 -2.63 -4.43
N GLY A 31 -24.46 -1.33 -4.69
CA GLY A 31 -25.09 -0.27 -3.91
C GLY A 31 -24.51 -0.13 -2.50
N ASP A 32 -23.30 -0.63 -2.27
CA ASP A 32 -22.62 -0.56 -0.98
C ASP A 32 -22.12 0.87 -0.74
N VAL A 33 -22.64 1.53 0.31
CA VAL A 33 -22.20 2.87 0.72
C VAL A 33 -21.22 2.72 1.88
N ILE A 34 -20.00 3.22 1.69
CA ILE A 34 -18.93 3.23 2.71
C ILE A 34 -18.82 4.62 3.35
N SER A 35 -18.51 4.66 4.65
CA SER A 35 -18.46 5.91 5.43
C SER A 35 -17.20 6.76 5.20
N TYR A 36 -16.20 6.25 4.48
CA TYR A 36 -14.92 6.91 4.26
C TYR A 36 -14.53 6.92 2.77
N SER A 37 -13.52 7.72 2.42
CA SER A 37 -13.03 7.83 1.05
C SER A 37 -12.12 6.66 0.66
N LEU A 38 -12.63 5.73 -0.16
CA LEU A 38 -11.83 4.65 -0.74
C LEU A 38 -10.63 5.19 -1.53
N PHE A 39 -10.83 6.30 -2.24
CA PHE A 39 -9.75 6.95 -3.00
C PHE A 39 -8.59 7.36 -2.09
N SER A 40 -8.90 7.96 -0.94
CA SER A 40 -7.88 8.39 0.03
C SER A 40 -7.10 7.20 0.60
N VAL A 41 -7.78 6.07 0.86
CA VAL A 41 -7.16 4.82 1.31
C VAL A 41 -6.16 4.30 0.27
N TYR A 42 -6.58 4.18 -1.00
CA TYR A 42 -5.69 3.75 -2.07
C TYR A 42 -4.53 4.72 -2.30
N LEU A 43 -4.79 6.03 -2.26
CA LEU A 43 -3.79 7.06 -2.45
C LEU A 43 -2.71 7.02 -1.36
N PHE A 44 -3.11 6.82 -0.10
CA PHE A 44 -2.16 6.62 1.00
C PHE A 44 -1.19 5.47 0.69
N HIS A 45 -1.70 4.32 0.23
CA HIS A 45 -0.85 3.18 -0.08
C HIS A 45 0.08 3.45 -1.27
N VAL A 46 -0.36 4.14 -2.32
CA VAL A 46 0.50 4.55 -3.44
C VAL A 46 1.68 5.41 -2.94
N VAL A 47 1.38 6.42 -2.13
CA VAL A 47 2.40 7.34 -1.60
C VAL A 47 3.36 6.60 -0.68
N ALA A 48 2.83 5.86 0.31
CA ALA A 48 3.64 5.10 1.25
C ALA A 48 4.54 4.09 0.53
N THR A 49 4.01 3.36 -0.46
CA THR A 49 4.77 2.36 -1.22
C THR A 49 5.83 2.96 -2.11
N SER A 50 5.56 4.12 -2.70
CA SER A 50 6.56 4.85 -3.48
C SER A 50 7.72 5.31 -2.59
N ILE A 51 7.42 5.85 -1.40
CA ILE A 51 8.43 6.29 -0.42
C ILE A 51 9.25 5.09 0.06
N ILE A 52 8.59 4.02 0.50
CA ILE A 52 9.26 2.82 1.03
C ILE A 52 10.18 2.23 -0.02
N TYR A 53 9.73 2.03 -1.25
CA TYR A 53 10.58 1.45 -2.29
C TYR A 53 11.79 2.34 -2.62
N ALA A 54 11.62 3.66 -2.66
CA ALA A 54 12.71 4.59 -2.89
C ALA A 54 13.76 4.54 -1.76
N LEU A 55 13.31 4.61 -0.50
CA LEU A 55 14.17 4.47 0.67
C LEU A 55 14.88 3.11 0.69
N PHE A 56 14.17 2.06 0.29
CA PHE A 56 14.68 0.71 0.24
C PHE A 56 15.78 0.54 -0.81
N GLU A 57 15.64 1.18 -1.98
CA GLU A 57 16.67 1.19 -3.01
C GLU A 57 17.98 1.80 -2.49
N LEU A 58 17.86 2.92 -1.77
CA LEU A 58 18.99 3.59 -1.10
C LEU A 58 19.60 2.68 -0.02
N LEU A 59 18.77 2.09 0.84
CA LEU A 59 19.25 1.21 1.92
C LEU A 59 19.98 -0.01 1.36
N ALA A 60 19.41 -0.70 0.38
CA ALA A 60 20.01 -1.87 -0.26
C ALA A 60 21.29 -1.54 -1.07
N SER A 61 21.55 -0.26 -1.36
CA SER A 61 22.82 0.17 -1.95
C SER A 61 23.96 0.25 -0.93
N GLN A 62 23.64 0.50 0.35
CA GLN A 62 24.61 0.66 1.43
C GLN A 62 24.74 -0.60 2.29
N LEU A 63 23.62 -1.25 2.59
CA LEU A 63 23.49 -2.36 3.54
C LEU A 63 22.60 -3.47 2.94
N PRO A 64 23.07 -4.18 1.90
CA PRO A 64 22.25 -5.18 1.19
C PRO A 64 21.80 -6.34 2.09
N ASN A 65 22.64 -6.79 3.03
CA ASN A 65 22.33 -7.90 3.93
C ASN A 65 21.24 -7.55 4.94
N GLU A 66 21.19 -6.30 5.40
CA GLU A 66 20.22 -5.83 6.41
C GLU A 66 18.94 -5.25 5.78
N ALA A 67 18.92 -5.12 4.45
CA ALA A 67 17.81 -4.51 3.75
C ALA A 67 16.50 -5.27 4.05
N GLY A 68 16.49 -6.60 4.10
CA GLY A 68 15.30 -7.37 4.49
C GLY A 68 14.63 -6.91 5.80
N TYR A 69 15.43 -6.60 6.83
CA TYR A 69 14.93 -6.08 8.11
C TYR A 69 14.39 -4.65 7.97
N GLY A 70 15.03 -3.82 7.16
CA GLY A 70 14.56 -2.47 6.84
C GLY A 70 13.18 -2.47 6.17
N TYR A 71 12.87 -3.46 5.34
CA TYR A 71 11.53 -3.62 4.77
C TYR A 71 10.51 -3.99 5.85
N LEU A 72 10.83 -4.95 6.72
CA LEU A 72 9.92 -5.38 7.78
C LEU A 72 9.57 -4.21 8.73
N ALA A 73 10.56 -3.40 9.10
CA ALA A 73 10.35 -2.18 9.87
C ALA A 73 9.46 -1.17 9.13
N SER A 74 9.71 -0.97 7.83
CA SER A 74 8.91 -0.06 6.99
C SER A 74 7.46 -0.52 6.84
N MET A 75 7.21 -1.83 6.75
CA MET A 75 5.87 -2.42 6.75
C MET A 75 5.13 -2.08 8.05
N LEU A 76 5.76 -2.28 9.21
CA LEU A 76 5.16 -1.96 10.50
C LEU A 76 4.87 -0.46 10.62
N LEU A 77 5.80 0.40 10.20
CA LEU A 77 5.60 1.85 10.19
C LEU A 77 4.44 2.26 9.28
N LYS A 78 4.33 1.67 8.07
CA LYS A 78 3.23 1.93 7.14
C LYS A 78 1.88 1.58 7.75
N ILE A 79 1.78 0.41 8.39
CA ILE A 79 0.55 -0.01 9.08
C ILE A 79 0.25 0.95 10.24
N GLY A 80 1.26 1.33 11.03
CA GLY A 80 1.10 2.32 12.10
C GLY A 80 0.58 3.66 11.59
N PHE A 81 1.20 4.22 10.55
CA PHE A 81 0.74 5.47 9.93
C PHE A 81 -0.65 5.35 9.32
N PHE A 82 -0.98 4.23 8.70
CA PHE A 82 -2.32 3.98 8.18
C PHE A 82 -3.36 4.09 9.30
N VAL A 83 -3.12 3.38 10.41
CA VAL A 83 -4.02 3.41 11.56
C VAL A 83 -4.13 4.80 12.18
N LEU A 84 -3.03 5.57 12.25
CA LEU A 84 -3.04 6.93 12.80
C LEU A 84 -3.77 7.94 11.90
N ILE A 85 -3.58 7.86 10.58
CA ILE A 85 -4.20 8.77 9.61
C ILE A 85 -5.69 8.46 9.46
N PHE A 86 -6.04 7.18 9.35
CA PHE A 86 -7.42 6.71 9.19
C PHE A 86 -8.06 6.32 10.53
N GLN A 87 -7.55 6.82 11.66
CA GLN A 87 -8.01 6.42 13.00
C GLN A 87 -9.52 6.57 13.19
N LYS A 88 -10.12 7.61 12.60
CA LYS A 88 -11.57 7.86 12.68
C LYS A 88 -12.39 6.84 11.91
N ASP A 89 -11.82 6.33 10.82
CA ASP A 89 -12.44 5.35 9.93
C ASP A 89 -12.19 3.92 10.42
N VAL A 90 -11.05 3.67 11.10
CA VAL A 90 -10.66 2.37 11.66
C VAL A 90 -11.29 2.13 13.04
N PHE A 91 -11.29 3.15 13.92
CA PHE A 91 -11.76 3.05 15.32
C PHE A 91 -13.06 3.83 15.55
N THR A 92 -13.95 3.86 14.56
CA THR A 92 -15.24 4.55 14.70
C THR A 92 -16.04 3.94 15.88
N GLY A 93 -16.81 4.78 16.58
CA GLY A 93 -17.74 4.31 17.62
C GLY A 93 -18.89 3.45 17.07
N VAL A 94 -19.08 3.44 15.75
CA VAL A 94 -20.02 2.59 15.02
C VAL A 94 -19.25 1.39 14.44
N GLN A 95 -19.80 0.18 14.60
CA GLN A 95 -19.18 -1.01 14.00
C GLN A 95 -19.21 -0.90 12.48
N LEU A 96 -18.03 -0.96 11.87
CA LEU A 96 -17.90 -1.06 10.41
C LEU A 96 -18.65 -2.28 9.89
N SER A 97 -19.38 -2.08 8.80
CA SER A 97 -19.98 -3.15 8.02
C SER A 97 -18.91 -4.06 7.41
N GLN A 98 -19.30 -5.25 6.97
CA GLN A 98 -18.35 -6.16 6.31
C GLN A 98 -17.75 -5.56 5.03
N PRO A 99 -18.53 -4.90 4.13
CA PRO A 99 -17.97 -4.21 2.96
C PRO A 99 -16.93 -3.16 3.34
N GLU A 100 -17.15 -2.39 4.41
CA GLU A 100 -16.20 -1.38 4.87
C GLU A 100 -14.90 -1.98 5.42
N LYS A 101 -14.98 -3.07 6.19
CA LYS A 101 -13.77 -3.76 6.69
C LYS A 101 -12.95 -4.31 5.53
N VAL A 102 -13.61 -5.02 4.61
CA VAL A 102 -12.97 -5.58 3.42
C VAL A 102 -12.38 -4.46 2.56
N SER A 103 -13.05 -3.32 2.46
CA SER A 103 -12.61 -2.18 1.65
C SER A 103 -11.35 -1.48 2.20
N LEU A 104 -11.07 -1.58 3.52
CA LEU A 104 -9.79 -1.16 4.12
C LEU A 104 -8.69 -2.20 3.93
N VAL A 105 -9.04 -3.48 3.98
CA VAL A 105 -8.08 -4.60 3.99
C VAL A 105 -7.54 -4.92 2.60
N ILE A 106 -8.38 -4.86 1.56
CA ILE A 106 -7.97 -5.15 0.17
C ILE A 106 -6.79 -4.26 -0.27
N PRO A 107 -6.86 -2.91 -0.15
CA PRO A 107 -5.76 -2.05 -0.57
C PRO A 107 -4.49 -2.34 0.23
N LEU A 108 -4.61 -2.55 1.55
CA LEU A 108 -3.48 -2.84 2.43
C LEU A 108 -2.68 -4.04 1.92
N PHE A 109 -3.32 -5.19 1.71
CA PHE A 109 -2.62 -6.39 1.25
C PHE A 109 -2.17 -6.29 -0.20
N LEU A 110 -2.96 -5.66 -1.08
CA LEU A 110 -2.60 -5.48 -2.49
C LEU A 110 -1.26 -4.74 -2.64
N PHE A 111 -1.09 -3.64 -1.89
CA PHE A 111 0.14 -2.88 -1.93
C PHE A 111 1.27 -3.54 -1.15
N LEU A 112 1.02 -4.17 0.01
CA LEU A 112 2.05 -4.89 0.77
C LEU A 112 2.67 -6.07 -0.01
N ILE A 113 1.84 -6.85 -0.70
CA ILE A 113 2.34 -7.97 -1.53
C ILE A 113 3.20 -7.43 -2.66
N THR A 114 2.74 -6.38 -3.34
CA THR A 114 3.51 -5.72 -4.42
C THR A 114 4.84 -5.17 -3.92
N GLU A 115 4.85 -4.57 -2.74
CA GLU A 115 6.05 -4.11 -2.02
C GLU A 115 7.02 -5.26 -1.76
N ALA A 116 6.53 -6.34 -1.15
CA ALA A 116 7.33 -7.52 -0.83
C ALA A 116 7.96 -8.13 -2.08
N MET A 117 7.20 -8.23 -3.18
CA MET A 117 7.69 -8.71 -4.46
C MET A 117 8.75 -7.76 -5.06
N GLY A 118 8.52 -6.45 -4.98
CA GLY A 118 9.48 -5.44 -5.43
C GLY A 118 10.80 -5.50 -4.67
N VAL A 119 10.72 -5.69 -3.36
CA VAL A 119 11.86 -5.86 -2.45
C VAL A 119 12.60 -7.16 -2.75
N PHE A 120 11.89 -8.29 -2.81
CA PHE A 120 12.47 -9.59 -3.14
C PHE A 120 13.22 -9.56 -4.48
N LYS A 121 12.60 -8.97 -5.50
CA LYS A 121 13.24 -8.79 -6.81
C LYS A 121 14.48 -7.90 -6.72
N LEU A 122 14.46 -6.85 -5.90
CA LEU A 122 15.63 -5.99 -5.72
C LEU A 122 16.79 -6.76 -5.07
N LEU A 123 16.52 -7.46 -3.97
CA LEU A 123 17.54 -8.20 -3.22
C LEU A 123 18.17 -9.31 -4.05
N ASN A 124 17.39 -10.01 -4.88
CA ASN A 124 17.92 -11.05 -5.78
C ASN A 124 18.54 -10.52 -7.07
N SER A 125 18.44 -9.21 -7.34
CA SER A 125 19.04 -8.56 -8.51
C SER A 125 20.36 -7.85 -8.19
N LYS A 126 20.75 -7.83 -6.92
CA LYS A 126 22.00 -7.28 -6.40
C LYS A 126 22.87 -8.43 -5.89
#